data_AF-A0A3D3L1Y0-F1
#
_entry.id   AF-A0A3D3L1Y0-F1
#
_cell.length_a   1.000
_cell.length_b   1.000
_cell.length_c   1.000
_cell.angle_alpha   90.00
_cell.angle_beta   90.00
_cell.angle_gamma   90.00
#
_symmetry.space_group_name_H-M   'P 1'
#
loop_
_entity.id
_entity.type
_entity.pdbx_description
1 polymer ?
#
loop_
_entity_poly.entity_id
_entity_poly.type
_entity_poly.pdbx_seq_one_letter_code
_entity_poly.pdbx_strand_id
1 'polypeptide(L)'
;MKQSVISLIFYGIISLLNFDIVYAGSKIAVSTKVKGTVEIRPNRNDVYQKLKTGKILENKDQIKTGNNGFTAIIFIDDKSTLKIKENSEVEITGKRTKAKISKEIFMDIGTLRATVEKQRQGEFVIQTPTSVASIKGTDFWLSTDPIEGDLLITLDGVVLFTNSITGESISVTGGNTGLSLPNGDLSLATTDPATIPEDPSEAEEETENELRIYFEGPDGDEKSILIRY
;
A
#
# COMPACT_ATOMS: atom_id res chain seq x y z
N MET A 1 58.64 21.19 -24.21
CA MET A 1 58.10 21.43 -22.85
C MET A 1 56.70 22.07 -22.80
N LYS A 2 56.22 22.81 -23.81
CA LYS A 2 54.93 23.53 -23.74
C LYS A 2 53.66 22.70 -24.07
N GLN A 3 53.75 21.58 -24.81
CA GLN A 3 52.56 20.78 -25.16
C GLN A 3 52.10 19.79 -24.06
N SER A 4 53.01 19.34 -23.19
CA SER A 4 52.68 18.38 -22.11
C SER A 4 51.83 19.00 -20.99
N VAL A 5 51.95 20.32 -20.77
CA VAL A 5 51.23 21.01 -19.68
C VAL A 5 49.76 21.27 -20.04
N ILE A 6 49.45 21.45 -21.33
CA ILE A 6 48.08 21.68 -21.81
C ILE A 6 47.24 20.40 -21.75
N SER A 7 47.86 19.22 -21.99
CA SER A 7 47.21 17.91 -21.86
C SER A 7 46.85 17.57 -20.40
N LEU A 8 47.70 17.97 -19.45
CA LEU A 8 47.48 17.73 -18.02
C LEU A 8 46.34 18.56 -17.44
N ILE A 9 46.12 19.78 -17.94
CA ILE A 9 45.01 20.65 -17.54
C ILE A 9 43.68 20.12 -18.11
N PHE A 10 43.70 19.50 -19.29
CA PHE A 10 42.50 18.92 -19.92
C PHE A 10 41.99 17.67 -19.19
N TYR A 11 42.91 16.82 -18.69
CA TYR A 11 42.56 15.67 -17.83
C TYR A 11 42.12 16.08 -16.42
N GLY A 12 42.64 17.19 -15.88
CA GLY A 12 42.21 17.73 -14.59
C GLY A 12 40.76 18.27 -14.58
N ILE A 13 40.27 18.75 -15.72
CA ILE A 13 38.90 19.29 -15.86
C ILE A 13 37.87 18.17 -16.12
N ILE A 14 38.26 17.05 -16.74
CA ILE A 14 37.39 15.89 -16.97
C ILE A 14 37.16 15.05 -15.70
N SER A 15 38.01 15.18 -14.67
CA SER A 15 37.90 14.42 -13.42
C SER A 15 36.85 14.94 -12.41
N LEU A 16 36.11 16.01 -12.73
CA LEU A 16 35.22 16.72 -11.80
C LEU A 16 33.72 16.58 -12.11
N LEU A 17 33.32 15.71 -13.03
CA LEU A 17 31.91 15.48 -13.36
C LEU A 17 31.46 14.04 -13.07
N ASN A 18 31.70 13.58 -11.84
CA ASN A 18 30.87 12.50 -11.28
C ASN A 18 29.61 13.16 -10.70
N PHE A 19 28.70 13.58 -11.60
CA PHE A 19 27.34 13.88 -11.18
C PHE A 19 26.68 12.53 -10.89
N ASP A 20 26.58 12.16 -9.62
CA ASP A 20 25.64 11.13 -9.20
C ASP A 20 24.25 11.60 -9.62
N ILE A 21 23.73 11.04 -10.71
CA ILE A 21 22.38 11.29 -11.15
C ILE A 21 21.48 10.67 -10.08
N VAL A 22 21.01 11.49 -9.14
CA VAL A 22 19.98 11.11 -8.18
C VAL A 22 18.69 10.96 -8.98
N TYR A 23 18.42 9.75 -9.45
CA TYR A 23 17.12 9.37 -9.98
C TYR A 23 16.13 9.35 -8.82
N ALA A 24 15.37 10.43 -8.66
CA ALA A 24 14.22 10.43 -7.75
C ALA A 24 13.26 9.33 -8.20
N GLY A 25 12.94 8.41 -7.29
CA GLY A 25 11.95 7.37 -7.56
C GLY A 25 10.61 8.01 -7.90
N SER A 26 9.82 7.33 -8.74
CA SER A 26 8.45 7.78 -9.01
C SER A 26 7.67 7.74 -7.70
N LYS A 27 7.12 8.87 -7.27
CA LYS A 27 6.24 8.95 -6.10
C LYS A 27 4.93 8.24 -6.41
N ILE A 28 4.55 7.28 -5.57
CA ILE A 28 3.43 6.35 -5.82
C ILE A 28 2.30 6.52 -4.81
N ALA A 29 2.63 6.53 -3.52
CA ALA A 29 1.65 6.54 -2.44
C ALA A 29 2.15 7.38 -1.25
N VAL A 30 1.27 7.60 -0.28
CA VAL A 30 1.61 8.21 1.01
C VAL A 30 1.08 7.32 2.14
N SER A 31 1.85 7.14 3.20
CA SER A 31 1.34 6.52 4.44
C SER A 31 0.45 7.50 5.18
N THR A 32 -0.78 7.11 5.48
CA THR A 32 -1.76 7.98 6.15
C THR A 32 -2.02 7.59 7.59
N LYS A 33 -1.76 6.34 7.95
CA LYS A 33 -1.88 5.83 9.32
C LYS A 33 -0.81 4.78 9.54
N VAL A 34 -0.10 4.85 10.66
CA VAL A 34 0.92 3.86 11.06
C VAL A 34 0.72 3.57 12.55
N LYS A 35 0.53 2.30 12.90
CA LYS A 35 0.40 1.82 14.29
C LYS A 35 1.37 0.67 14.54
N GLY A 36 1.84 0.58 15.79
CA GLY A 36 2.76 -0.46 16.22
C GLY A 36 4.05 -0.49 15.40
N THR A 37 4.53 -1.70 15.11
CA THR A 37 5.80 -1.92 14.42
C THR A 37 5.58 -2.00 12.92
N VAL A 38 5.96 -0.94 12.21
CA VAL A 38 5.94 -0.90 10.74
C VAL A 38 7.27 -0.36 10.24
N GLU A 39 7.87 -1.08 9.31
CA GLU A 39 9.14 -0.77 8.70
C GLU A 39 8.98 -0.61 7.20
N ILE A 40 9.82 0.21 6.60
CA ILE A 40 9.92 0.43 5.17
C ILE A 40 11.37 0.22 4.74
N ARG A 41 11.57 -0.50 3.64
CA ARG A 41 12.85 -0.60 2.95
C ARG A 41 12.75 0.12 1.61
N PRO A 42 13.41 1.28 1.45
CA PRO A 42 13.41 1.98 0.17
C PRO A 42 14.09 1.15 -0.92
N ASN A 43 13.64 1.33 -2.17
CA ASN A 43 14.28 0.70 -3.33
C ASN A 43 15.81 0.96 -3.34
N ARG A 44 16.61 -0.11 -3.58
CA ARG A 44 18.09 -0.10 -3.59
C ARG A 44 18.76 0.19 -2.24
N ASN A 45 18.02 0.16 -1.14
CA ASN A 45 18.57 0.17 0.20
C ASN A 45 18.41 -1.22 0.82
N ASP A 46 19.45 -1.69 1.49
CA ASP A 46 19.43 -3.02 2.13
C ASP A 46 18.85 -2.99 3.54
N VAL A 47 18.59 -1.80 4.10
CA VAL A 47 18.22 -1.63 5.50
C VAL A 47 16.75 -1.19 5.65
N TYR A 48 16.01 -1.93 6.47
CA TYR A 48 14.69 -1.54 6.94
C TYR A 48 14.79 -0.40 7.94
N GLN A 49 13.90 0.58 7.80
CA GLN A 49 13.78 1.72 8.71
C GLN A 49 12.32 1.88 9.16
N LYS A 50 12.10 2.46 10.33
CA LYS A 50 10.73 2.70 10.84
C LYS A 50 9.92 3.55 9.84
N LEU A 51 8.75 3.05 9.43
CA LEU A 51 7.79 3.82 8.65
C LEU A 51 7.13 4.87 9.55
N LYS A 52 6.99 6.09 9.02
CA LYS A 52 6.29 7.20 9.69
C LYS A 52 5.06 7.57 8.88
N THR A 53 4.02 8.06 9.54
CA THR A 53 2.88 8.70 8.89
C THR A 53 3.35 9.89 8.04
N GLY A 54 2.74 10.10 6.87
CA GLY A 54 3.07 11.14 5.91
C GLY A 54 4.30 10.83 5.05
N LYS A 55 4.91 9.64 5.19
CA LYS A 55 6.02 9.22 4.32
C LYS A 55 5.50 9.02 2.91
N ILE A 56 6.16 9.64 1.93
CA ILE A 56 5.96 9.35 0.52
C ILE A 56 6.65 8.03 0.20
N LEU A 57 5.91 7.12 -0.43
CA LEU A 57 6.39 5.85 -0.94
C LEU A 57 6.73 6.00 -2.42
N GLU A 58 7.87 5.44 -2.78
CA GLU A 58 8.40 5.42 -4.12
C GLU A 58 8.30 4.03 -4.74
N ASN A 59 8.52 3.95 -6.04
CA ASN A 59 8.49 2.70 -6.78
C ASN A 59 9.49 1.68 -6.22
N LYS A 60 8.98 0.49 -5.88
CA LYS A 60 9.67 -0.64 -5.23
C LYS A 60 10.02 -0.43 -3.75
N ASP A 61 9.33 0.45 -3.07
CA ASP A 61 9.39 0.48 -1.61
C ASP A 61 8.71 -0.76 -1.04
N GLN A 62 9.35 -1.38 -0.06
CA GLN A 62 8.82 -2.55 0.64
C GLN A 62 8.38 -2.16 2.04
N ILE A 63 7.24 -2.67 2.48
CA ILE A 63 6.67 -2.46 3.80
C ILE A 63 6.63 -3.80 4.53
N LYS A 64 7.04 -3.78 5.79
CA LYS A 64 6.90 -4.91 6.70
C LYS A 64 6.17 -4.48 7.96
N THR A 65 5.17 -5.25 8.37
CA THR A 65 4.44 -5.05 9.63
C THR A 65 4.78 -6.17 10.61
N GLY A 66 5.05 -5.81 11.86
CA GLY A 66 5.21 -6.78 12.95
C GLY A 66 3.87 -7.32 13.44
N ASN A 67 3.89 -8.11 14.52
CA ASN A 67 2.71 -8.72 15.14
C ASN A 67 1.67 -7.73 15.71
N ASN A 68 2.04 -6.48 15.90
CA ASN A 68 1.16 -5.38 16.30
C ASN A 68 1.15 -4.24 15.27
N GLY A 69 1.71 -4.49 14.08
CA GLY A 69 1.92 -3.49 13.04
C GLY A 69 0.67 -3.29 12.19
N PHE A 70 0.36 -2.05 11.86
CA PHE A 70 -0.67 -1.73 10.89
C PHE A 70 -0.30 -0.46 10.15
N THR A 71 -0.51 -0.42 8.83
CA THR A 71 -0.38 0.81 8.06
C THR A 71 -1.48 0.93 7.02
N ALA A 72 -1.98 2.15 6.84
CA ALA A 72 -2.80 2.53 5.70
C ALA A 72 -1.97 3.41 4.77
N ILE A 73 -2.04 3.16 3.48
CA ILE A 73 -1.46 4.00 2.43
C ILE A 73 -2.54 4.42 1.44
N ILE A 74 -2.36 5.59 0.84
CA ILE A 74 -3.23 6.11 -0.21
C ILE A 74 -2.39 6.37 -1.46
N PHE A 75 -2.83 5.83 -2.59
CA PHE A 75 -2.21 6.10 -3.89
C PHE A 75 -2.52 7.51 -4.37
N ILE A 76 -1.50 8.24 -4.84
CA ILE A 76 -1.60 9.68 -5.04
C ILE A 76 -2.35 10.12 -6.31
N ASP A 77 -2.62 9.19 -7.24
CA ASP A 77 -3.24 9.49 -8.54
C ASP A 77 -4.75 9.20 -8.60
N ASP A 78 -5.25 8.31 -7.75
CA ASP A 78 -6.65 7.91 -7.74
C ASP A 78 -7.27 7.78 -6.33
N LYS A 79 -6.50 7.95 -5.25
CA LYS A 79 -6.95 7.80 -3.86
C LYS A 79 -7.36 6.37 -3.46
N SER A 80 -7.06 5.37 -4.29
CA SER A 80 -7.17 3.97 -3.87
C SER A 80 -6.37 3.77 -2.59
N THR A 81 -6.89 2.96 -1.68
CA THR A 81 -6.32 2.76 -0.35
C THR A 81 -5.89 1.32 -0.19
N LEU A 82 -4.73 1.11 0.43
CA LEU A 82 -4.26 -0.21 0.85
C LEU A 82 -4.02 -0.17 2.37
N LYS A 83 -4.70 -1.04 3.10
CA LYS A 83 -4.52 -1.25 4.54
C LYS A 83 -3.81 -2.57 4.74
N ILE A 84 -2.62 -2.54 5.34
CA ILE A 84 -1.75 -3.70 5.55
C ILE A 84 -1.81 -4.03 7.04
N LYS A 85 -2.27 -5.24 7.37
CA LYS A 85 -2.39 -5.74 8.74
C LYS A 85 -1.05 -6.22 9.28
N GLU A 86 -1.06 -6.69 10.52
CA GLU A 86 0.07 -7.31 11.19
C GLU A 86 0.67 -8.48 10.38
N ASN A 87 1.94 -8.80 10.66
CA ASN A 87 2.64 -9.95 10.08
C ASN A 87 2.61 -10.01 8.55
N SER A 88 2.74 -8.86 7.88
CA SER A 88 2.63 -8.75 6.43
C SER A 88 3.91 -8.18 5.80
N GLU A 89 4.23 -8.64 4.59
CA GLU A 89 5.35 -8.13 3.78
C GLU A 89 4.85 -7.82 2.36
N VAL A 90 5.01 -6.55 1.95
CA VAL A 90 4.41 -6.01 0.73
C VAL A 90 5.41 -5.12 -0.01
N GLU A 91 5.64 -5.36 -1.30
CA GLU A 91 6.33 -4.42 -2.20
C GLU A 91 5.33 -3.64 -3.05
N ILE A 92 5.54 -2.33 -3.14
CA ILE A 92 4.68 -1.44 -3.93
C ILE A 92 5.43 -0.98 -5.16
N THR A 93 5.00 -1.46 -6.32
CA THR A 93 5.48 -1.03 -7.63
C THR A 93 4.44 -0.12 -8.30
N GLY A 94 4.94 0.93 -8.94
CA GLY A 94 4.12 1.90 -9.63
C GLY A 94 4.79 2.43 -10.88
N LYS A 95 4.18 2.18 -12.05
CA LYS A 95 4.63 2.75 -13.32
C LYS A 95 3.81 3.99 -13.64
N ARG A 96 4.42 5.15 -13.44
CA ARG A 96 3.77 6.44 -13.67
C ARG A 96 3.75 6.82 -15.15
N THR A 97 2.57 7.15 -15.64
CA THR A 97 2.35 7.91 -16.88
C THR A 97 2.02 9.38 -16.54
N LYS A 98 1.71 10.24 -17.52
CA LYS A 98 1.44 11.67 -17.27
C LYS A 98 0.31 11.90 -16.23
N ALA A 99 -0.72 11.06 -16.20
CA ALA A 99 -1.91 11.28 -15.37
C ALA A 99 -2.29 10.09 -14.45
N LYS A 100 -1.71 8.91 -14.66
CA LYS A 100 -2.09 7.67 -13.97
C LYS A 100 -0.91 6.81 -13.62
N ILE A 101 -1.07 5.98 -12.59
CA ILE A 101 -0.07 5.02 -12.14
C ILE A 101 -0.67 3.62 -12.30
N SER A 102 -0.05 2.78 -13.14
CA SER A 102 -0.29 1.33 -13.08
C SER A 102 0.40 0.80 -11.83
N LYS A 103 -0.37 0.12 -10.99
CA LYS A 103 0.02 -0.35 -9.65
C LYS A 103 0.15 -1.86 -9.68
N GLU A 104 1.28 -2.33 -9.20
CA GLU A 104 1.55 -3.75 -9.03
C GLU A 104 2.06 -3.92 -7.60
N ILE A 105 1.33 -4.71 -6.83
CA ILE A 105 1.63 -4.96 -5.42
C ILE A 105 2.06 -6.40 -5.32
N PHE A 106 3.26 -6.64 -4.80
CA PHE A 106 3.69 -8.00 -4.46
C PHE A 106 3.48 -8.20 -2.98
N MET A 107 2.80 -9.26 -2.60
CA MET A 107 2.53 -9.60 -1.21
C MET A 107 3.00 -11.02 -0.94
N ASP A 108 4.03 -11.14 -0.11
CA ASP A 108 4.65 -12.45 0.16
C ASP A 108 3.86 -13.23 1.22
N ILE A 109 3.41 -12.54 2.26
CA ILE A 109 2.66 -13.11 3.39
C ILE A 109 1.80 -12.04 4.06
N GLY A 110 0.72 -12.47 4.71
CA GLY A 110 -0.06 -11.68 5.65
C GLY A 110 -1.46 -11.35 5.15
N THR A 111 -2.00 -10.21 5.57
CA THR A 111 -3.36 -9.79 5.20
C THR A 111 -3.42 -8.30 4.84
N LEU A 112 -4.15 -7.97 3.76
CA LEU A 112 -4.45 -6.59 3.39
C LEU A 112 -5.92 -6.40 3.02
N ARG A 113 -6.40 -5.16 3.17
CA ARG A 113 -7.64 -4.66 2.55
C ARG A 113 -7.27 -3.66 1.49
N ALA A 114 -7.87 -3.76 0.31
CA ALA A 114 -7.72 -2.79 -0.74
C ALA A 114 -9.09 -2.23 -1.14
N THR A 115 -9.21 -0.91 -1.13
CA THR A 115 -10.35 -0.19 -1.69
C THR A 115 -9.85 0.56 -2.92
N VAL A 116 -10.13 -0.01 -4.09
CA VAL A 116 -9.59 0.44 -5.37
C VAL A 116 -10.65 1.22 -6.11
N GLU A 117 -10.31 2.45 -6.50
CA GLU A 117 -11.20 3.27 -7.33
C GLU A 117 -11.40 2.66 -8.72
N LYS A 118 -12.54 2.96 -9.36
CA LYS A 118 -12.81 2.44 -10.71
C LYS A 118 -11.76 2.92 -11.71
N GLN A 119 -10.92 1.99 -12.15
CA GLN A 119 -9.84 2.26 -13.08
C GLN A 119 -10.38 2.41 -14.51
N ARG A 120 -10.26 3.62 -15.07
CA ARG A 120 -10.51 3.89 -16.51
C ARG A 120 -9.25 3.66 -17.36
N GLN A 121 -8.09 3.90 -16.76
CA GLN A 121 -6.75 3.77 -17.34
C GLN A 121 -5.79 3.48 -16.20
N GLY A 122 -4.77 2.66 -16.45
CA GLY A 122 -3.90 2.12 -15.39
C GLY A 122 -4.46 0.80 -14.85
N GLU A 123 -3.55 -0.10 -14.51
CA GLU A 123 -3.88 -1.41 -13.95
C GLU A 123 -3.70 -1.38 -12.43
N PHE A 124 -4.47 -2.21 -11.72
CA PHE A 124 -4.23 -2.52 -10.33
C PHE A 124 -4.16 -4.04 -10.21
N VAL A 125 -2.96 -4.54 -9.93
CA VAL A 125 -2.68 -5.97 -9.80
C VAL A 125 -2.05 -6.22 -8.45
N ILE A 126 -2.49 -7.27 -7.76
CA ILE A 126 -1.79 -7.84 -6.62
C ILE A 126 -1.28 -9.22 -7.01
N GLN A 127 0.00 -9.48 -6.80
CA GLN A 127 0.63 -10.77 -7.00
C GLN A 127 1.04 -11.34 -5.64
N THR A 128 0.80 -12.63 -5.46
CA THR A 128 1.28 -13.41 -4.32
C THR A 128 2.07 -14.62 -4.85
N PRO A 129 2.68 -15.43 -3.97
CA PRO A 129 3.31 -16.67 -4.39
C PRO A 129 2.38 -17.63 -5.14
N THR A 130 1.07 -17.58 -4.87
CA THR A 130 0.08 -18.53 -5.39
C THR A 130 -0.91 -17.96 -6.40
N SER A 131 -1.05 -16.64 -6.49
CA SER A 131 -2.02 -16.04 -7.41
C SER A 131 -1.66 -14.67 -7.96
N VAL A 132 -2.41 -14.29 -9.00
CA VAL A 132 -2.49 -12.93 -9.53
C VAL A 132 -3.94 -12.47 -9.45
N ALA A 133 -4.18 -11.39 -8.71
CA ALA A 133 -5.46 -10.72 -8.61
C ALA A 133 -5.45 -9.46 -9.50
N SER A 134 -6.28 -9.45 -10.55
CA SER A 134 -6.50 -8.27 -11.40
C SER A 134 -7.77 -7.54 -10.97
N ILE A 135 -7.64 -6.26 -10.62
CA ILE A 135 -8.69 -5.51 -9.91
C ILE A 135 -9.22 -4.34 -10.74
N LYS A 136 -10.55 -4.17 -10.72
CA LYS A 136 -11.22 -3.06 -11.40
C LYS A 136 -12.37 -2.49 -10.56
N GLY A 137 -12.03 -1.55 -9.67
CA GLY A 137 -13.04 -0.84 -8.87
C GLY A 137 -13.70 -1.76 -7.85
N THR A 138 -12.98 -2.09 -6.78
CA THR A 138 -13.34 -3.19 -5.87
C THR A 138 -12.94 -2.85 -4.43
N ASP A 139 -13.74 -3.27 -3.45
CA ASP A 139 -13.37 -3.32 -2.04
C ASP A 139 -13.23 -4.79 -1.63
N PHE A 140 -12.04 -5.20 -1.19
CA PHE A 140 -11.74 -6.60 -0.92
C PHE A 140 -10.64 -6.77 0.13
N TRP A 141 -10.66 -7.95 0.75
CA TRP A 141 -9.57 -8.46 1.57
C TRP A 141 -8.80 -9.54 0.79
N LEU A 142 -7.48 -9.58 0.99
CA LEU A 142 -6.62 -10.66 0.54
C LEU A 142 -5.76 -11.10 1.73
N SER A 143 -5.80 -12.40 2.03
CA SER A 143 -4.88 -13.07 2.94
C SER A 143 -4.05 -14.07 2.14
N THR A 144 -2.74 -14.07 2.34
CA THR A 144 -1.81 -14.96 1.64
C THR A 144 -0.86 -15.60 2.64
N ASP A 145 -0.67 -16.90 2.47
CA ASP A 145 0.42 -17.65 3.06
C ASP A 145 1.05 -18.51 1.95
N PRO A 146 2.39 -18.48 1.75
CA PRO A 146 3.04 -19.25 0.68
C PRO A 146 2.80 -20.77 0.76
N ILE A 147 2.42 -21.29 1.92
CA ILE A 147 2.20 -22.72 2.20
C ILE A 147 0.70 -23.05 2.17
N GLU A 148 -0.15 -22.21 2.75
CA GLU A 148 -1.61 -22.48 2.82
C GLU A 148 -2.37 -21.95 1.60
N GLY A 149 -1.81 -21.00 0.85
CA GLY A 149 -2.41 -20.35 -0.31
C GLY A 149 -3.06 -19.01 -0.01
N ASP A 150 -3.88 -18.57 -0.94
CA ASP A 150 -4.57 -17.29 -0.90
C ASP A 150 -6.06 -17.44 -0.62
N LEU A 151 -6.57 -16.51 0.18
CA LEU A 151 -7.99 -16.30 0.43
C LEU A 151 -8.35 -14.85 0.09
N LEU A 152 -9.24 -14.67 -0.89
CA LEU A 152 -9.69 -13.36 -1.35
C LEU A 152 -11.18 -13.18 -1.07
N ILE A 153 -11.55 -12.24 -0.21
CA ILE A 153 -12.94 -11.89 0.11
C ILE A 153 -13.31 -10.59 -0.60
N THR A 154 -14.20 -10.66 -1.58
CA THR A 154 -14.69 -9.45 -2.26
C THR A 154 -15.93 -8.92 -1.56
N LEU A 155 -15.88 -7.68 -1.08
CA LEU A 155 -17.01 -6.99 -0.44
C LEU A 155 -17.90 -6.32 -1.49
N ASP A 156 -17.29 -5.54 -2.38
CA ASP A 156 -17.96 -4.90 -3.53
C ASP A 156 -17.08 -4.97 -4.78
N GLY A 157 -17.71 -5.01 -5.96
CA GLY A 157 -17.01 -5.06 -7.24
C GLY A 157 -16.65 -6.48 -7.68
N VAL A 158 -15.53 -6.60 -8.41
CA VAL A 158 -15.06 -7.88 -8.98
C VAL A 158 -13.54 -7.95 -9.03
N VAL A 159 -12.99 -9.12 -8.70
CA VAL A 159 -11.58 -9.47 -8.90
C VAL A 159 -11.50 -10.64 -9.87
N LEU A 160 -10.68 -10.52 -10.93
CA LEU A 160 -10.26 -11.67 -11.71
C LEU A 160 -9.08 -12.30 -10.98
N PHE A 161 -9.29 -13.50 -10.44
CA PHE A 161 -8.36 -14.19 -9.57
C PHE A 161 -7.80 -15.41 -10.27
N THR A 162 -6.49 -15.37 -10.55
CA THR A 162 -5.79 -16.34 -11.37
C THR A 162 -4.78 -17.11 -10.52
N ASN A 163 -4.80 -18.44 -10.55
CA ASN A 163 -3.77 -19.23 -9.89
C ASN A 163 -2.47 -19.19 -10.71
N SER A 164 -1.35 -18.91 -10.06
CA SER A 164 -0.06 -18.71 -10.73
C SER A 164 0.54 -19.98 -11.32
N ILE A 165 0.12 -21.16 -10.85
CA ILE A 165 0.62 -22.47 -11.31
C ILE A 165 -0.18 -22.96 -12.52
N THR A 166 -1.50 -22.96 -12.42
CA THR A 166 -2.37 -23.50 -13.48
C THR A 166 -2.71 -22.48 -14.56
N GLY A 167 -2.65 -21.19 -14.23
CA GLY A 167 -3.13 -20.10 -15.10
C GLY A 167 -4.66 -20.04 -15.21
N GLU A 168 -5.38 -20.93 -14.52
CA GLU A 168 -6.84 -20.89 -14.46
C GLU A 168 -7.30 -19.66 -13.69
N SER A 169 -8.51 -19.17 -14.01
CA SER A 169 -9.02 -17.92 -13.44
C SER A 169 -10.49 -18.03 -13.07
N ILE A 170 -10.85 -17.42 -11.95
CA ILE A 170 -12.23 -17.25 -11.50
C ILE A 170 -12.52 -15.75 -11.30
N SER A 171 -13.79 -15.35 -11.45
CA SER A 171 -14.23 -14.00 -11.09
C SER A 171 -14.86 -14.01 -9.71
N VAL A 172 -14.21 -13.38 -8.73
CA VAL A 172 -14.70 -13.26 -7.36
C VAL A 172 -15.45 -11.95 -7.21
N THR A 173 -16.77 -12.00 -7.29
CA THR A 173 -17.67 -10.84 -7.19
C THR A 173 -18.05 -10.53 -5.73
N GLY A 174 -18.56 -9.32 -5.48
CA GLY A 174 -19.04 -8.90 -4.16
C GLY A 174 -19.94 -9.93 -3.46
N GLY A 175 -19.63 -10.20 -2.20
CA GLY A 175 -20.28 -11.21 -1.37
C GLY A 175 -19.72 -12.63 -1.53
N ASN A 176 -18.67 -12.83 -2.33
CA ASN A 176 -18.02 -14.12 -2.52
C ASN A 176 -16.55 -14.12 -2.07
N THR A 177 -16.08 -15.31 -1.75
CA THR A 177 -14.71 -15.63 -1.36
C THR A 177 -14.09 -16.57 -2.39
N GLY A 178 -12.91 -16.23 -2.89
CA GLY A 178 -12.09 -17.09 -3.74
C GLY A 178 -10.94 -17.70 -2.95
N LEU A 179 -10.63 -18.97 -3.21
CA LEU A 179 -9.44 -19.65 -2.70
C LEU A 179 -8.53 -20.04 -3.86
N SER A 180 -7.23 -19.81 -3.70
CA SER A 180 -6.18 -20.24 -4.64
C SER A 180 -5.09 -20.97 -3.87
N LEU A 181 -4.93 -22.27 -4.11
CA LEU A 181 -4.01 -23.11 -3.35
C LEU A 181 -2.70 -23.38 -4.11
N PRO A 182 -1.59 -23.67 -3.40
CA PRO A 182 -0.30 -23.99 -4.03
C PRO A 182 -0.28 -25.31 -4.83
N ASN A 183 -1.32 -26.14 -4.73
CA ASN A 183 -1.49 -27.33 -5.57
C ASN A 183 -2.17 -27.03 -6.91
N GLY A 184 -2.57 -25.78 -7.15
CA GLY A 184 -3.26 -25.33 -8.36
C GLY A 184 -4.77 -25.23 -8.24
N ASP A 185 -5.37 -25.67 -7.13
CA ASP A 185 -6.82 -25.64 -6.95
C ASP A 185 -7.34 -24.20 -6.82
N LEU A 186 -8.41 -23.91 -7.55
CA LEU A 186 -9.20 -22.69 -7.44
C LEU A 186 -10.62 -23.02 -7.04
N SER A 187 -11.16 -22.28 -6.07
CA SER A 187 -12.57 -22.44 -5.68
C SER A 187 -13.23 -21.11 -5.32
N LEU A 188 -14.56 -21.11 -5.40
CA LEU A 188 -15.41 -19.96 -5.13
C LEU A 188 -16.54 -20.39 -4.20
N ALA A 189 -16.78 -19.61 -3.14
CA ALA A 189 -17.89 -19.81 -2.22
C ALA A 189 -18.52 -18.46 -1.84
N THR A 190 -19.76 -18.49 -1.33
CA THR A 190 -20.35 -17.30 -0.70
C THR A 190 -19.61 -16.99 0.60
N THR A 191 -19.31 -15.71 0.82
CA THR A 191 -18.59 -15.25 2.00
C THR A 191 -19.45 -15.45 3.25
N ASP A 192 -18.87 -16.06 4.28
CA ASP A 192 -19.40 -16.02 5.63
C ASP A 192 -19.01 -14.67 6.28
N PRO A 193 -19.96 -13.81 6.67
CA PRO A 193 -19.64 -12.53 7.30
C PRO A 193 -18.75 -12.66 8.54
N ALA A 194 -18.77 -13.79 9.25
CA ALA A 194 -17.94 -14.02 10.43
C ALA A 194 -16.44 -14.23 10.10
N THR A 195 -16.09 -14.50 8.84
CA THR A 195 -14.70 -14.71 8.41
C THR A 195 -14.06 -13.44 7.83
N ILE A 196 -14.83 -12.35 7.69
CA ILE A 196 -14.31 -11.07 7.23
C ILE A 196 -13.33 -10.51 8.28
N PRO A 197 -12.07 -10.21 7.92
CA PRO A 197 -11.12 -9.65 8.85
C PRO A 197 -11.59 -8.32 9.44
N GLU A 198 -11.34 -8.11 10.73
CA GLU A 198 -11.54 -6.81 11.36
C GLU A 198 -10.56 -5.77 10.79
N ASP A 199 -11.07 -4.56 10.54
CA ASP A 199 -10.29 -3.41 10.08
C ASP A 199 -9.67 -2.67 11.28
N PRO A 200 -8.32 -2.69 11.45
CA PRO A 200 -7.67 -2.05 12.60
C PRO A 200 -7.80 -0.51 12.63
N SER A 201 -8.35 0.10 11.57
CA SER A 201 -8.68 1.52 11.55
C SER A 201 -10.08 1.86 12.08
N GLU A 202 -11.00 0.89 12.12
CA GLU A 202 -12.39 1.03 12.61
C GLU A 202 -12.52 0.66 14.10
N ALA A 203 -11.59 -0.15 14.64
CA ALA A 203 -11.57 -0.55 16.05
C ALA A 203 -11.19 0.59 17.02
N GLU A 204 -10.79 1.74 16.50
CA GLU A 204 -10.81 2.98 17.27
C GLU A 204 -12.22 3.54 17.12
N GLU A 205 -12.99 3.61 18.22
CA GLU A 205 -14.00 4.65 18.31
C GLU A 205 -13.34 5.92 17.76
N GLU A 206 -13.98 6.57 16.78
CA GLU A 206 -13.71 7.97 16.56
C GLU A 206 -13.90 8.62 17.93
N THR A 207 -12.82 8.78 18.70
CA THR A 207 -12.75 9.88 19.63
C THR A 207 -12.83 11.08 18.71
N GLU A 208 -14.05 11.47 18.31
CA GLU A 208 -14.38 12.81 17.86
C GLU A 208 -13.61 13.66 18.85
N ASN A 209 -12.55 14.33 18.42
CA ASN A 209 -11.80 15.11 19.36
C ASN A 209 -12.74 16.26 19.72
N GLU A 210 -13.33 16.16 20.90
CA GLU A 210 -14.29 17.12 21.39
C GLU A 210 -13.52 18.20 22.15
N LEU A 211 -13.27 19.32 21.48
CA LEU A 211 -12.80 20.53 22.16
C LEU A 211 -14.02 21.25 22.73
N ARG A 212 -14.18 21.19 24.06
CA ARG A 212 -15.17 22.01 24.77
C ARG A 212 -14.52 23.27 25.32
N ILE A 213 -14.96 24.43 24.84
CA ILE A 213 -14.48 25.74 25.28
C ILE A 213 -15.55 26.37 26.17
N TYR A 214 -15.19 26.74 27.40
CA TYR A 214 -16.07 27.41 28.36
C TYR A 214 -15.85 28.93 28.32
N PHE A 215 -16.93 29.68 28.48
CA PHE A 215 -16.96 31.15 28.49
C PHE A 215 -17.87 31.62 29.61
N GLU A 216 -17.45 32.64 30.35
CA GLU A 216 -18.29 33.30 31.35
C GLU A 216 -18.90 34.57 30.73
N GLY A 217 -20.22 34.68 30.78
CA GLY A 217 -20.96 35.85 30.31
C GLY A 217 -20.81 37.04 31.27
N PRO A 218 -21.20 38.26 30.84
CA PRO A 218 -21.11 39.47 31.67
C PRO A 218 -21.85 39.39 33.02
N ASP A 219 -22.83 38.49 33.12
CA ASP A 219 -23.68 38.28 34.30
C ASP A 219 -23.22 37.08 35.17
N GLY A 220 -22.07 36.46 34.85
CA GLY A 220 -21.53 35.28 35.55
C GLY A 220 -22.06 33.94 35.05
N ASP A 221 -22.87 33.93 33.98
CA ASP A 221 -23.41 32.71 33.39
C ASP A 221 -22.36 31.99 32.54
N GLU A 222 -22.09 30.72 32.86
CA GLU A 222 -21.16 29.87 32.11
C GLU A 222 -21.82 29.29 30.86
N LYS A 223 -21.18 29.44 29.70
CA LYS A 223 -21.60 28.88 28.40
C LYS A 223 -20.46 28.06 27.82
N SER A 224 -20.77 26.97 27.11
CA SER A 224 -19.75 26.16 26.43
C SER A 224 -20.02 25.99 24.94
N ILE A 225 -18.96 26.00 24.13
CA ILE A 225 -18.99 25.59 22.72
C ILE A 225 -18.27 24.25 22.60
N LEU A 226 -18.91 23.30 21.91
CA LEU A 226 -18.34 21.99 21.58
C LEU A 226 -17.90 22.00 20.12
N ILE A 227 -16.64 21.67 19.86
CA ILE A 227 -16.07 21.53 18.52
C ILE A 227 -15.63 20.07 18.35
N ARG A 228 -16.08 19.43 17.28
CA ARG A 228 -15.73 18.05 16.91
C ARG A 228 -14.74 18.07 15.74
N TYR A 229 -13.62 17.37 15.85
CA TYR A 229 -12.59 17.31 14.80
C TYR A 229 -11.78 16.00 14.77
#